data_AF-A0A960N4I7-F1
#
_entry.id   AF-A0A960N4I7-F1
#
_cell.length_a   1.000
_cell.length_b   1.000
_cell.length_c   1.000
_cell.angle_alpha   90.00
_cell.angle_beta   90.00
_cell.angle_gamma   90.00
#
_symmetry.space_group_name_H-M   'P 1'
#
loop_
_entity.id
_entity.type
_entity.pdbx_description
1 polymer ?
#
loop_
_entity_poly.entity_id
_entity_poly.type
_entity_poly.pdbx_seq_one_letter_code
_entity_poly.pdbx_strand_id
1 'polypeptide(L)'
;MNRLHQIESELRALDERRSVLIRERERLLAVESLPTEPAPNAGAESSTLSPGDKIALFLSRFRCREDVYPRLWENPKTGRKGYSPTCRNE
;
A
#
# COMPACT_ATOMS: atom_id res chain seq x y z
N MET A 1 -43.14 7.90 -8.93
CA MET A 1 -42.37 8.44 -10.08
C MET A 1 -41.35 9.52 -9.71
N ASN A 2 -41.54 10.33 -8.65
CA ASN A 2 -40.64 11.44 -8.34
C ASN A 2 -39.26 11.02 -7.77
N ARG A 3 -39.23 10.00 -6.90
CA ARG A 3 -37.99 9.51 -6.27
C ARG A 3 -37.00 8.86 -7.25
N LEU A 4 -37.50 8.19 -8.27
CA LEU A 4 -36.66 7.53 -9.27
C LEU A 4 -35.88 8.57 -10.09
N HIS A 5 -36.56 9.64 -10.55
CA HIS A 5 -35.92 10.75 -11.23
C HIS A 5 -34.90 11.50 -10.34
N GLN A 6 -35.18 11.61 -9.04
CA GLN A 6 -34.25 12.19 -8.07
C GLN A 6 -32.98 11.34 -7.91
N ILE A 7 -33.11 10.01 -7.89
CA ILE A 7 -31.96 9.10 -7.84
C ILE A 7 -31.16 9.18 -9.15
N GLU A 8 -31.83 9.22 -10.30
CA GLU A 8 -31.15 9.34 -11.59
C GLU A 8 -30.39 10.66 -11.74
N SER A 9 -30.93 11.77 -11.21
CA SER A 9 -30.23 13.05 -11.21
C SER A 9 -29.02 13.06 -10.26
N GLU A 10 -29.15 12.45 -9.08
CA GLU A 10 -28.04 12.29 -8.13
C GLU A 10 -26.92 11.42 -8.70
N LEU A 11 -27.26 10.30 -9.35
CA LEU A 11 -26.29 9.43 -10.03
C LEU A 11 -25.53 10.18 -11.11
N ARG A 12 -26.25 10.97 -11.94
CA ARG A 12 -25.63 11.79 -12.99
C ARG A 12 -24.63 12.79 -12.40
N ALA A 13 -25.00 13.48 -11.32
CA ALA A 13 -24.11 14.43 -10.65
C ALA A 13 -22.86 13.75 -10.05
N LEU A 14 -23.01 12.54 -9.50
CA LEU A 14 -21.90 11.76 -8.97
C LEU A 14 -20.95 11.30 -10.08
N ASP A 15 -21.47 10.86 -11.22
CA ASP A 15 -20.67 10.44 -12.37
C ASP A 15 -19.88 11.61 -12.98
N GLU A 16 -20.49 12.80 -13.06
CA GLU A 16 -19.80 14.03 -13.46
C GLU A 16 -18.64 14.34 -12.52
N ARG A 17 -18.89 14.33 -11.20
CA ARG A 17 -17.85 14.58 -10.18
C ARG A 17 -16.72 13.54 -10.25
N ARG A 18 -17.08 12.27 -10.44
CA ARG A 18 -16.11 11.18 -10.61
C ARG A 18 -15.21 11.41 -11.83
N SER A 19 -15.80 11.83 -12.95
CA SER A 19 -15.06 12.06 -14.20
C SER A 19 -14.02 13.19 -14.06
N VAL A 20 -14.32 14.22 -13.27
CA VAL A 20 -13.39 15.33 -12.99
C VAL A 20 -12.23 14.85 -12.13
N LEU A 21 -12.51 14.10 -11.06
CA LEU A 21 -11.47 13.60 -10.16
C LEU A 21 -10.53 12.59 -10.84
N ILE A 22 -11.06 11.76 -11.76
CA ILE A 22 -10.22 10.84 -12.53
C ILE A 22 -9.23 11.61 -13.41
N ARG A 23 -9.70 12.64 -14.13
CA ARG A 23 -8.82 13.48 -14.96
C ARG A 23 -7.74 14.18 -14.12
N GLU A 24 -8.12 14.71 -12.96
CA GLU A 24 -7.13 15.34 -12.06
C GLU A 24 -6.11 14.34 -11.53
N ARG A 25 -6.54 13.12 -11.17
CA ARG A 25 -5.64 12.04 -10.77
C ARG A 25 -4.66 11.68 -11.90
N GLU A 26 -5.15 11.54 -13.12
CA GLU A 26 -4.32 11.24 -14.29
C GLU A 26 -3.31 12.36 -14.55
N ARG A 27 -3.72 13.63 -14.40
CA ARG A 27 -2.82 14.78 -14.49
C ARG A 27 -1.71 14.73 -13.44
N LEU A 28 -2.05 14.44 -12.19
CA LEU A 28 -1.08 14.35 -11.09
C LEU A 28 -0.09 13.19 -11.31
N LEU A 29 -0.58 12.03 -11.73
CA LEU A 29 0.27 10.89 -12.06
C LEU A 29 1.19 11.17 -13.25
N ALA A 30 0.70 11.89 -14.27
CA ALA A 30 1.52 12.29 -15.40
C ALA A 30 2.68 13.19 -14.96
N VAL A 31 2.42 14.16 -14.07
CA VAL A 31 3.45 15.03 -13.48
C VAL A 31 4.45 14.24 -12.65
N GLU A 32 3.99 13.28 -11.84
CA GLU A 32 4.85 12.43 -11.01
C GLU A 32 5.69 11.45 -11.84
N SER A 33 5.19 11.04 -13.01
CA SER A 33 5.89 10.16 -13.96
C SER A 33 6.86 10.87 -14.90
N LEU A 34 6.96 12.20 -14.85
CA LEU A 34 7.95 12.92 -15.65
C LEU A 34 9.35 12.43 -15.23
N PRO A 35 10.21 12.05 -16.19
CA PRO A 35 11.59 11.75 -15.88
C PRO A 35 12.20 12.98 -15.24
N THR A 36 12.56 12.89 -13.96
CA THR A 36 13.58 13.79 -13.42
C THR A 36 14.84 13.43 -14.19
N GLU A 37 15.27 14.31 -15.10
CA GLU A 37 16.54 14.17 -15.82
C GLU A 37 17.60 13.64 -14.84
N PRO A 38 18.19 12.45 -15.08
CA PRO A 38 19.22 11.95 -14.20
C PRO A 38 20.39 12.91 -14.32
N ALA A 39 20.61 13.71 -13.29
CA ALA A 39 21.82 14.48 -13.16
C ALA A 39 23.02 13.53 -13.35
N PRO A 40 24.03 13.89 -14.16
CA PRO A 40 25.20 13.06 -14.33
C PRO A 40 25.95 13.08 -12.99
N ASN A 41 25.76 12.02 -12.21
CA ASN A 41 26.53 11.53 -11.05
C ASN A 41 25.61 11.01 -9.93
N ALA A 42 24.84 9.96 -10.20
CA ALA A 42 24.17 9.15 -9.15
C ALA A 42 25.15 8.15 -8.50
N GLY A 43 26.39 8.59 -8.26
CA GLY A 43 27.33 7.94 -7.35
C GLY A 43 27.36 8.79 -6.08
N ALA A 44 26.67 8.31 -5.03
CA ALA A 44 26.30 9.06 -3.83
C ALA A 44 25.00 9.88 -3.95
N GLU A 45 23.91 9.21 -4.30
CA GLU A 45 22.59 9.64 -3.81
C GLU A 45 22.59 9.36 -2.30
N SER A 46 23.18 10.26 -1.54
CA SER A 46 22.97 10.35 -0.11
C SER A 46 21.48 10.62 0.07
N SER A 47 20.71 9.54 0.15
CA SER A 47 19.39 9.52 0.77
C SER A 47 19.31 10.64 1.80
N THR A 48 18.48 11.64 1.54
CA THR A 48 18.25 12.82 2.40
C THR A 48 17.76 12.44 3.80
N LEU A 49 17.47 11.17 4.01
CA LEU A 49 17.09 10.56 5.27
C LEU A 49 18.32 10.29 6.14
N SER A 50 18.27 10.76 7.39
CA SER A 50 19.23 10.36 8.41
C SER A 50 19.19 8.83 8.61
N PRO A 51 20.24 8.21 9.20
CA PRO A 51 20.19 6.79 9.56
C PRO A 51 18.95 6.43 10.39
N GLY A 52 18.51 7.33 11.28
CA GLY A 52 17.29 7.15 12.07
C GLY A 52 16.03 7.13 11.21
N ASP A 53 15.92 8.03 10.24
CA ASP A 53 14.75 8.11 9.35
C ASP A 53 14.64 6.89 8.42
N LYS A 54 15.78 6.34 7.99
CA LYS A 54 15.81 5.06 7.23
C LYS A 54 15.29 3.91 8.08
N ILE A 55 15.75 3.80 9.33
CA ILE A 55 15.31 2.76 10.26
C ILE A 55 13.82 2.92 10.54
N ALA A 56 13.36 4.14 10.82
CA ALA A 56 11.95 4.44 11.07
C ALA A 56 11.07 4.07 9.87
N LEU A 57 11.48 4.45 8.66
CA LEU A 57 10.77 4.10 7.43
C LEU A 57 10.70 2.58 7.24
N PHE A 58 11.82 1.88 7.41
CA PHE A 58 11.87 0.42 7.27
C PHE A 58 10.95 -0.27 8.29
N LEU A 59 11.03 0.11 9.57
CA LEU A 59 10.16 -0.43 10.61
C LEU A 59 8.68 -0.07 10.35
N SER A 60 8.36 1.10 9.83
CA SER A 60 6.97 1.45 9.52
C SER A 60 6.33 0.53 8.46
N ARG A 61 7.13 -0.03 7.55
CA ARG A 61 6.67 -0.88 6.43
C ARG A 61 6.85 -2.37 6.67
N PHE A 62 7.86 -2.75 7.43
CA PHE A 62 8.30 -4.14 7.56
C PHE A 62 8.43 -4.60 9.01
N ARG A 63 8.02 -3.81 10.01
CA ARG A 63 8.05 -4.31 11.39
C ARG A 63 7.15 -5.54 11.53
N CYS A 64 7.65 -6.53 12.26
CA CYS A 64 6.83 -7.65 12.69
C CYS A 64 5.64 -7.15 13.51
N ARG A 65 4.54 -7.90 13.43
CA ARG A 65 3.41 -7.73 14.33
C ARG A 65 3.80 -8.23 15.72
N GLU A 66 3.69 -7.36 16.72
CA GLU A 66 4.00 -7.68 18.12
C GLU A 66 3.00 -8.68 18.73
N ASP A 67 1.80 -8.77 18.14
CA ASP A 67 0.73 -9.67 18.56
C ASP A 67 0.76 -11.03 17.85
N VAL A 68 1.69 -11.26 16.92
CA VAL A 68 1.81 -12.51 16.17
C VAL A 68 3.07 -13.25 16.58
N TYR A 69 2.87 -14.36 17.29
CA TYR A 69 3.94 -15.30 17.64
C TYR A 69 3.85 -16.56 16.76
N PRO A 70 5.00 -17.15 16.40
CA PRO A 70 5.01 -18.42 15.72
C PRO A 70 4.55 -19.55 16.65
N ARG A 71 3.67 -20.42 16.16
CA ARG A 71 3.26 -21.66 16.81
C ARG A 71 4.21 -22.79 16.39
N LEU A 72 4.72 -23.53 17.37
CA LEU A 72 5.46 -24.77 17.11
C LEU A 72 4.47 -25.84 16.64
N TRP A 73 4.76 -26.48 15.51
CA TRP A 73 4.06 -27.67 15.05
C TRP A 73 5.03 -28.85 14.94
N GLU A 74 4.49 -30.05 15.15
CA GLU A 74 5.22 -31.30 15.03
C GLU A 74 4.33 -32.34 14.33
N ASN A 75 4.91 -33.05 13.36
CA ASN A 75 4.27 -34.18 12.69
C ASN A 75 4.80 -35.48 13.30
N PRO A 76 4.01 -36.15 14.17
CA PRO A 76 4.48 -37.34 14.88
C PRO A 76 4.76 -38.53 13.94
N LYS A 77 4.20 -38.55 12.72
CA LYS A 77 4.44 -39.64 11.75
C LYS A 77 5.77 -39.51 11.02
N THR A 78 6.25 -38.28 10.79
CA THR A 78 7.48 -38.02 10.03
C THR A 78 8.62 -37.47 10.90
N GLY A 79 8.33 -37.14 12.16
CA GLY A 79 9.27 -36.49 13.09
C GLY A 79 9.63 -35.04 12.71
N ARG A 80 8.96 -34.46 11.72
CA ARG A 80 9.23 -33.09 11.28
C ARG A 80 8.60 -32.10 12.24
N LYS A 81 9.34 -31.06 12.60
CA LYS A 81 8.86 -29.96 13.43
C LYS A 81 9.27 -28.62 12.82
N GLY A 82 8.49 -27.59 13.10
CA GLY A 82 8.74 -26.25 12.59
C GLY A 82 7.89 -25.19 13.26
N TYR A 83 8.08 -23.95 12.86
CA TYR A 83 7.31 -22.82 13.34
C TYR A 83 6.45 -22.29 12.20
N SER A 84 5.18 -22.02 12.47
CA SER A 84 4.27 -21.37 11.53
C SER A 84 3.63 -20.15 12.20
N PRO A 85 3.28 -19.09 11.45
CA PRO A 85 2.47 -18.02 12.00
C PRO A 85 1.12 -18.58 12.49
N THR A 86 0.65 -18.10 13.65
CA THR A 86 -0.66 -18.50 14.17
C THR A 86 -1.75 -17.91 13.26
N CYS A 87 -2.46 -18.77 12.53
CA CYS A 87 -3.59 -18.35 11.70
C CYS A 87 -4.88 -18.43 12.54
N ARG A 88 -5.72 -17.39 12.51
CA ARG A 88 -6.99 -17.38 13.27
C ARG A 88 -8.02 -18.41 12.77
N ASN A 89 -7.81 -18.96 11.57
CA ASN A 89 -8.73 -19.89 10.90
C ASN A 89 -8.21 -21.34 10.90
N GLU A 90 -7.38 -21.71 11.87
CA GLU A 90 -6.91 -23.10 12.03
C GLU A 90 -8.04 -24.08 12.41
#